data_AF-A0A6B9Y2D8-F1
#
_entry.id   AF-A0A6B9Y2D8-F1
#
_cell.length_a   1.000
_cell.length_b   1.000
_cell.length_c   1.000
_cell.angle_alpha   90.00
_cell.angle_beta   90.00
_cell.angle_gamma   90.00
#
_symmetry.space_group_name_H-M   'P 1'
#
loop_
_entity.id
_entity.type
_entity.pdbx_description
1 polymer ?
#
loop_
_entity_poly.entity_id
_entity_poly.type
_entity_poly.pdbx_seq_one_letter_code
_entity_poly.pdbx_strand_id
1 'polypeptide(L)'
;MIPPEPYDHVKPVDADVPDGIYRVVGRGEGTVTLLRVADAGERRLHTGEIVTVPLAEYPDFAPAENPDGNRPLGAGLASTAETGYWSLRVFTHRLTSRPFSTAIATLLAIVGIAGDRILPLPDVVHRVLILLGSIGLAYVGVARR
;
A
#
# COMPACT_ATOMS: atom_id res chain seq x y z
N MET A 1 31.14 17.29 -17.12
CA MET A 1 29.92 16.50 -17.29
C MET A 1 29.81 15.57 -16.10
N ILE A 2 28.67 15.53 -15.40
CA ILE A 2 28.49 14.69 -14.21
C ILE A 2 28.18 13.26 -14.71
N PRO A 3 28.88 12.23 -14.23
CA PRO A 3 28.60 10.87 -14.65
C PRO A 3 27.21 10.41 -14.16
N PRO A 4 26.49 9.55 -14.92
CA PRO A 4 25.08 9.19 -14.70
C PRO A 4 24.83 8.27 -13.50
N GLU A 5 24.59 8.77 -12.28
CA GLU A 5 24.56 7.91 -11.08
C GLU A 5 23.27 7.07 -11.00
N PRO A 6 23.31 5.84 -10.45
CA PRO A 6 22.09 5.11 -10.15
C PRO A 6 21.12 5.98 -9.33
N TYR A 7 19.83 5.90 -9.67
CA TYR A 7 18.74 6.73 -9.15
C TYR A 7 18.66 8.15 -9.69
N ASP A 8 19.58 8.60 -10.55
CA ASP A 8 19.38 9.84 -11.29
C ASP A 8 18.15 9.74 -12.18
N HIS A 9 17.41 10.83 -12.28
CA HIS A 9 16.23 10.94 -13.13
C HIS A 9 16.53 11.87 -14.29
N VAL A 10 16.19 11.41 -15.49
CA VAL A 10 16.45 12.15 -16.72
C VAL A 10 15.28 12.03 -17.69
N LYS A 11 15.18 13.00 -18.60
CA LYS A 11 14.20 13.03 -19.69
C LYS A 11 14.94 13.15 -21.02
N PRO A 12 14.50 12.44 -22.07
CA PRO A 12 15.08 12.60 -23.40
C PRO A 12 14.83 14.03 -23.90
N VAL A 13 15.84 14.63 -24.53
CA VAL A 13 15.74 15.91 -25.23
C VAL A 13 15.94 15.67 -26.73
N ASP A 14 17.00 14.94 -27.07
CA ASP A 14 17.36 14.58 -28.45
C ASP A 14 17.70 13.08 -28.60
N ALA A 15 17.29 12.25 -27.64
CA ALA A 15 17.53 10.81 -27.65
C ALA A 15 16.41 10.05 -28.39
N ASP A 16 16.78 8.98 -29.11
CA ASP A 16 15.83 8.12 -29.85
C ASP A 16 15.14 7.10 -28.92
N VAL A 17 14.42 7.61 -27.93
CA VAL A 17 13.62 6.83 -26.98
C VAL A 17 12.25 7.49 -26.78
N PRO A 18 11.21 6.74 -26.38
CA PRO A 18 9.91 7.34 -26.11
C PRO A 18 9.96 8.47 -25.07
N ASP A 19 9.10 9.48 -25.24
CA ASP A 19 8.99 10.56 -24.25
C ASP A 19 8.62 10.03 -22.86
N GLY A 20 9.26 10.59 -21.82
CA GLY A 20 8.96 10.28 -20.43
C GLY A 20 10.13 10.55 -19.49
N ILE A 21 9.95 10.19 -18.22
CA ILE A 21 11.02 10.26 -17.22
C ILE A 21 11.62 8.88 -17.06
N TYR A 22 12.95 8.83 -17.11
CA TYR A 22 13.76 7.64 -16.95
C TYR A 22 14.59 7.73 -15.68
N ARG A 23 14.77 6.61 -15.01
CA ARG A 23 15.65 6.47 -13.85
C ARG A 23 16.86 5.62 -14.23
N VAL A 24 18.06 6.10 -13.94
CA VAL A 24 19.28 5.31 -14.09
C VAL A 24 19.23 4.13 -13.11
N VAL A 25 19.35 2.91 -13.62
CA VAL A 25 19.33 1.68 -12.83
C VAL A 25 20.66 0.93 -12.88
N GLY A 26 21.57 1.30 -13.78
CA GLY A 26 22.90 0.72 -13.85
C GLY A 26 23.79 1.37 -14.90
N ARG A 27 25.10 1.15 -14.76
CA ARG A 27 26.13 1.50 -15.73
C ARG A 27 26.85 0.23 -16.17
N GLY A 28 27.07 0.09 -17.47
CA GLY A 28 27.95 -0.91 -18.06
C GLY A 28 29.19 -0.28 -18.67
N GLU A 29 30.06 -1.08 -19.27
CA GLU A 29 31.17 -0.55 -20.08
C GLU A 29 30.61 0.25 -21.25
N GLY A 30 30.77 1.58 -21.21
CA GLY A 30 30.33 2.48 -22.27
C GLY A 30 28.81 2.61 -22.44
N THR A 31 28.00 2.12 -21.50
CA THR A 31 26.53 2.12 -21.60
C THR A 31 25.85 2.50 -20.28
N VAL A 32 24.63 3.02 -20.37
CA VAL A 32 23.77 3.36 -19.24
C VAL A 32 22.44 2.66 -19.42
N THR A 33 21.96 2.01 -18.36
CA THR A 33 20.65 1.34 -18.35
C THR A 33 19.65 2.20 -17.62
N LEU A 34 18.54 2.48 -18.29
CA LEU A 34 17.48 3.40 -17.88
C LEU A 34 16.17 2.64 -17.74
N LEU A 35 15.43 2.90 -16.67
CA LEU A 35 14.07 2.40 -16.47
C LEU A 35 13.09 3.54 -16.67
N ARG A 36 12.10 3.38 -17.55
CA ARG A 36 11.03 4.37 -17.71
C ARG A 36 10.10 4.34 -16.49
N VAL A 37 9.99 5.47 -15.81
CA VAL A 37 9.23 5.63 -14.55
C VAL A 37 8.06 6.60 -14.66
N ALA A 38 8.00 7.43 -15.70
CA ALA A 38 6.84 8.27 -15.98
C ALA A 38 6.58 8.42 -17.49
N ASP A 39 5.34 8.72 -17.85
CA ASP A 39 4.94 9.08 -19.21
C ASP A 39 5.34 10.54 -19.57
N ALA A 40 5.03 10.96 -20.79
CA ALA A 40 5.28 12.32 -21.27
C ALA A 40 4.54 13.42 -20.48
N GLY A 41 3.47 13.05 -19.77
CA GLY A 41 2.74 13.95 -18.86
C GLY A 41 3.29 13.92 -17.43
N GLU A 42 4.49 13.37 -17.23
CA GLU A 42 5.16 13.20 -15.94
C GLU A 42 4.36 12.36 -14.93
N ARG A 43 3.43 11.54 -15.42
CA ARG A 43 2.63 10.65 -14.58
C ARG A 43 3.36 9.32 -14.43
N ARG A 44 3.39 8.80 -13.20
CA ARG A 44 4.08 7.56 -12.88
C ARG A 44 3.58 6.38 -13.72
N LEU A 45 4.53 5.61 -14.27
CA LEU A 45 4.32 4.36 -14.98
C LEU A 45 4.91 3.17 -14.21
N HIS A 46 4.31 1.99 -14.42
CA HIS A 46 4.74 0.71 -13.85
C HIS A 46 4.94 -0.35 -14.93
N THR A 47 5.43 0.05 -16.10
CA THR A 47 5.60 -0.86 -17.26
C THR A 47 6.82 -1.77 -17.12
N GLY A 48 7.83 -1.36 -16.33
CA GLY A 48 9.10 -2.09 -16.26
C GLY A 48 9.94 -1.92 -17.53
N GLU A 49 9.62 -0.95 -18.38
CA GLU A 49 10.32 -0.71 -19.65
C GLU A 49 11.76 -0.24 -19.40
N ILE A 50 12.72 -1.02 -19.86
CA ILE A 50 14.15 -0.74 -19.73
C ILE A 50 14.72 -0.39 -21.11
N VAL A 51 15.51 0.67 -21.16
CA VAL A 51 16.28 1.07 -22.34
C VAL A 51 17.75 1.15 -21.96
N THR A 52 18.63 0.60 -22.79
CA THR A 52 20.08 0.75 -22.64
C THR A 52 20.59 1.65 -23.75
N VAL A 53 21.22 2.75 -23.36
CA VAL A 53 21.79 3.74 -24.29
C VAL A 53 23.32 3.75 -24.17
N PRO A 54 24.05 4.04 -25.26
CA PRO A 54 25.46 4.37 -25.17
C PRO A 54 25.69 5.53 -24.20
N LEU A 55 26.76 5.46 -23.43
CA LEU A 55 27.14 6.54 -22.51
C LEU A 55 27.41 7.86 -23.27
N ALA A 56 27.80 7.77 -24.54
CA ALA A 56 27.99 8.91 -25.43
C ALA A 56 26.69 9.65 -25.78
N GLU A 57 25.54 8.98 -25.72
CA GLU A 57 24.20 9.54 -25.98
C GLU A 57 23.50 10.01 -24.70
N TYR A 58 24.04 9.68 -23.52
CA TYR A 58 23.51 10.20 -22.25
C TYR A 58 23.42 11.74 -22.16
N PRO A 59 24.30 12.54 -22.78
CA PRO A 59 24.16 14.00 -22.83
C PRO A 59 22.90 14.50 -23.53
N ASP A 60 22.24 13.67 -24.35
CA ASP A 60 20.98 13.99 -25.04
C ASP A 60 19.77 13.87 -24.10
N PHE A 61 20.03 13.62 -22.82
CA PHE A 61 19.06 13.61 -21.73
C PHE A 61 19.29 14.78 -20.77
N ALA A 62 18.20 15.45 -20.38
CA ALA A 62 18.23 16.48 -19.35
C ALA A 62 17.85 15.90 -17.98
N PRO A 63 18.39 16.42 -16.86
CA PRO A 63 17.92 16.07 -15.53
C PRO A 63 16.42 16.33 -15.36
N ALA A 64 15.74 15.44 -14.65
CA ALA A 64 14.31 15.51 -14.36
C ALA A 64 14.05 15.35 -12.86
N GLU A 65 12.91 15.88 -12.39
CA GLU A 65 12.46 15.65 -11.02
C GLU A 65 11.96 14.22 -10.82
N ASN A 66 12.01 13.73 -9.57
CA ASN A 66 11.50 12.41 -9.25
C ASN A 66 9.95 12.40 -9.31
N PRO A 67 9.33 11.60 -10.18
CA PRO A 67 7.87 11.55 -10.33
C PRO A 67 7.14 11.05 -9.06
N ASP A 68 7.86 10.48 -8.10
CA ASP A 68 7.31 10.03 -6.81
C ASP A 68 6.93 11.19 -5.88
N GLY A 69 7.54 12.37 -6.10
CA GLY A 69 7.20 13.60 -5.38
C GLY A 69 5.87 14.23 -5.81
N ASN A 70 5.33 13.82 -6.97
CA ASN A 70 4.18 14.46 -7.61
C ASN A 70 2.82 13.83 -7.23
N ARG A 71 2.71 13.20 -6.04
CA ARG A 71 1.43 12.66 -5.58
C ARG A 71 0.48 13.82 -5.23
N PRO A 72 -0.70 13.93 -5.88
CA PRO A 72 -1.68 14.94 -5.48
C PRO A 72 -2.12 14.63 -4.04
N LEU A 73 -2.19 15.67 -3.20
CA LEU A 73 -2.56 15.55 -1.77
C LEU A 73 -3.88 14.77 -1.56
N GLY A 74 -4.79 14.78 -2.54
CA GLY A 74 -6.04 14.02 -2.51
C GLY A 74 -5.90 12.49 -2.67
N ALA A 75 -4.80 11.99 -3.25
CA ALA A 75 -4.57 10.55 -3.41
C ALA A 75 -4.32 9.85 -2.06
N GLY A 76 -3.84 10.58 -1.04
CA GLY A 76 -3.67 10.05 0.32
C GLY A 76 -5.00 9.63 0.96
N LEU A 77 -6.04 10.44 0.78
CA LEU A 77 -7.37 10.19 1.37
C LEU A 77 -8.06 8.98 0.72
N ALA A 78 -8.00 8.87 -0.61
CA ALA A 78 -8.56 7.72 -1.33
C ALA A 78 -7.88 6.40 -0.91
N SER A 79 -6.54 6.41 -0.79
CA SER A 79 -5.78 5.23 -0.37
C SER A 79 -6.10 4.77 1.05
N THR A 80 -6.43 5.70 1.95
CA THR A 80 -6.77 5.39 3.34
C THR A 80 -8.15 4.74 3.44
N ALA A 81 -9.14 5.26 2.69
CA ALA A 81 -10.48 4.68 2.62
C ALA A 81 -10.46 3.27 2.00
N GLU A 82 -9.70 3.09 0.92
CA GLU A 82 -9.53 1.79 0.27
C GLU A 82 -8.83 0.77 1.20
N THR A 83 -7.77 1.19 1.90
CA THR A 83 -7.09 0.35 2.90
C THR A 83 -8.04 -0.05 4.04
N GLY A 84 -8.88 0.88 4.50
CA GLY A 84 -9.90 0.62 5.52
C GLY A 84 -10.93 -0.40 5.06
N TYR A 85 -11.47 -0.23 3.84
CA TYR A 85 -12.43 -1.16 3.24
C TYR A 85 -11.86 -2.57 3.08
N TRP A 86 -10.64 -2.70 2.54
CA TRP A 86 -9.99 -4.01 2.38
C TRP A 86 -9.68 -4.66 3.73
N SER A 87 -9.25 -3.89 4.72
CA SER A 87 -9.02 -4.38 6.09
C SER A 87 -10.30 -4.93 6.70
N LEU A 88 -11.41 -4.20 6.59
CA LEU A 88 -12.71 -4.63 7.09
C LEU A 88 -13.25 -5.87 6.37
N ARG A 89 -13.08 -5.92 5.03
CA ARG A 89 -13.48 -7.07 4.21
C ARG A 89 -12.70 -8.33 4.56
N VAL A 90 -11.38 -8.24 4.77
CA VAL A 90 -10.57 -9.39 5.18
C VAL A 90 -10.92 -9.83 6.60
N PHE A 91 -11.15 -8.89 7.51
CA PHE A 91 -11.57 -9.17 8.89
C PHE A 91 -12.89 -9.94 8.94
N THR A 92 -13.90 -9.51 8.17
CA THR A 92 -15.21 -10.20 8.09
C THR A 92 -15.11 -11.58 7.43
N HIS A 93 -14.27 -11.73 6.40
CA HIS A 93 -14.00 -13.03 5.80
C HIS A 93 -13.30 -14.01 6.77
N ARG A 94 -12.44 -13.50 7.66
CA ARG A 94 -11.81 -14.31 8.71
C ARG A 94 -12.78 -14.72 9.81
N LEU A 95 -13.68 -13.82 10.21
CA LEU A 95 -14.74 -14.12 11.18
C LEU A 95 -15.66 -15.26 10.71
N THR A 96 -15.99 -15.28 9.42
CA THR A 96 -16.83 -16.34 8.81
C THR A 96 -16.09 -17.67 8.65
N SER A 97 -14.76 -17.66 8.56
CA SER A 97 -13.92 -18.86 8.46
C SER A 97 -13.71 -19.59 9.80
N ARG A 98 -14.06 -18.97 10.94
CA ARG A 98 -13.97 -19.55 12.29
C ARG A 98 -15.34 -19.46 13.01
N PRO A 99 -16.37 -20.15 12.51
CA PRO A 99 -17.76 -19.93 12.91
C PRO A 99 -18.01 -20.16 14.40
N PHE A 100 -17.39 -21.19 14.99
CA PHE A 100 -17.57 -21.49 16.42
C PHE A 100 -16.97 -20.44 17.36
N SER A 101 -15.72 -20.02 17.13
CA SER A 101 -15.07 -19.02 17.98
C SER A 101 -15.70 -17.63 17.83
N THR A 102 -16.09 -17.26 16.61
CA THR A 102 -16.84 -16.03 16.35
C THR A 102 -18.20 -16.07 17.03
N ALA A 103 -18.96 -17.17 16.91
CA ALA A 103 -20.27 -17.29 17.55
C ALA A 103 -20.19 -17.16 19.07
N ILE A 104 -19.20 -17.79 19.72
CA ILE A 104 -19.00 -17.67 21.17
C ILE A 104 -18.67 -16.23 21.56
N ALA A 105 -17.73 -15.57 20.87
CA ALA A 105 -17.34 -14.20 21.19
C ALA A 105 -18.47 -13.19 20.95
N THR A 106 -19.24 -13.36 19.87
CA THR A 106 -20.44 -12.56 19.56
C THR A 106 -21.53 -12.79 20.60
N LEU A 107 -21.78 -14.05 21.01
CA LEU A 107 -22.76 -14.37 22.04
C LEU A 107 -22.39 -13.72 23.39
N LEU A 108 -21.12 -13.81 23.80
CA LEU A 108 -20.62 -13.16 25.01
C LEU A 108 -20.78 -11.64 24.96
N ALA A 109 -20.49 -11.01 23.82
CA ALA A 109 -20.67 -9.57 23.62
C ALA A 109 -22.16 -9.16 23.67
N ILE A 110 -23.05 -9.92 23.02
CA ILE A 110 -24.50 -9.65 23.04
C ILE A 110 -25.06 -9.81 24.45
N VAL A 111 -24.69 -10.88 25.18
CA VAL A 111 -25.12 -11.10 26.56
C VAL A 111 -24.54 -10.02 27.49
N GLY A 112 -23.31 -9.55 27.26
CA GLY A 112 -22.75 -8.44 28.02
C GLY A 112 -23.51 -7.12 27.83
N ILE A 113 -23.91 -6.80 26.59
CA ILE A 113 -24.57 -5.53 26.23
C ILE A 113 -26.06 -5.53 26.57
N ALA A 114 -26.75 -6.64 26.31
CA ALA A 114 -28.20 -6.75 26.43
C ALA A 114 -28.66 -7.66 27.58
N GLY A 115 -27.73 -8.25 28.34
CA GLY A 115 -28.01 -9.21 29.40
C GLY A 115 -28.89 -8.63 30.49
N ASP A 116 -28.76 -7.34 30.79
CA ASP A 116 -29.58 -6.66 31.82
C ASP A 116 -31.09 -6.70 31.52
N ARG A 117 -31.47 -6.93 30.26
CA ARG A 117 -32.86 -7.10 29.83
C ARG A 117 -33.36 -8.56 29.84
N ILE A 118 -32.46 -9.54 29.95
CA ILE A 118 -32.76 -10.97 29.73
C ILE A 118 -32.42 -11.81 30.98
N LEU A 119 -31.35 -11.45 31.70
CA LEU A 119 -30.83 -12.14 32.87
C LEU A 119 -30.49 -11.12 33.96
N PRO A 120 -31.08 -11.22 35.16
CA PRO A 120 -30.73 -10.34 36.27
C PRO A 120 -29.39 -10.79 36.86
N LEU A 121 -28.30 -10.41 36.20
CA LEU A 121 -26.93 -10.64 36.65
C LEU A 121 -26.35 -9.35 37.26
N PRO A 122 -25.39 -9.45 38.20
CA PRO A 122 -24.70 -8.28 38.72
C PRO A 122 -23.97 -7.48 37.62
N ASP A 123 -23.99 -6.14 37.69
CA ASP A 123 -23.35 -5.23 36.72
C ASP A 123 -21.89 -5.58 36.39
N VAL A 124 -21.15 -6.06 37.38
CA VAL A 124 -19.75 -6.48 37.22
C VAL A 124 -19.62 -7.62 36.22
N VAL A 125 -20.56 -8.56 36.23
CA VAL A 125 -20.58 -9.72 35.31
C VAL A 125 -20.83 -9.26 33.88
N HIS A 126 -21.77 -8.34 33.67
CA HIS A 126 -22.02 -7.75 32.35
C HIS A 126 -20.78 -7.06 31.78
N ARG A 127 -20.08 -6.24 32.58
CA ARG A 127 -18.85 -5.57 32.16
C ARG A 127 -17.73 -6.54 31.79
N VAL A 128 -17.55 -7.61 32.58
CA VAL A 128 -16.57 -8.66 32.30
C VAL A 128 -16.90 -9.40 31.00
N LEU A 129 -18.18 -9.70 30.76
CA LEU A 129 -18.62 -10.36 29.52
C LEU A 129 -18.41 -9.48 28.28
N ILE A 130 -18.68 -8.17 28.36
CA ILE A 130 -18.37 -7.21 27.29
C ILE A 130 -16.88 -7.21 26.98
N LEU A 131 -16.04 -7.15 28.03
CA LEU A 131 -14.60 -7.11 27.88
C LEU A 131 -14.09 -8.41 27.23
N LEU A 132 -14.52 -9.57 27.72
CA LEU A 132 -14.12 -10.87 27.19
C LEU A 132 -14.62 -11.10 25.75
N GLY A 133 -15.86 -10.70 25.43
CA GLY A 133 -16.39 -10.79 24.07
C GLY A 133 -15.63 -9.90 23.08
N SER A 134 -15.29 -8.67 23.49
CA SER A 134 -14.52 -7.72 22.67
C SER A 134 -13.09 -8.21 22.42
N ILE A 135 -12.42 -8.71 23.46
CA ILE A 135 -11.07 -9.29 23.36
C ILE A 135 -11.10 -10.55 22.50
N GLY A 136 -12.12 -11.40 22.64
CA GLY A 136 -12.30 -12.60 21.82
C GLY A 136 -12.47 -12.28 20.34
N LEU A 137 -13.29 -11.29 19.99
CA LEU A 137 -13.48 -10.83 18.61
C LEU A 137 -12.20 -10.24 18.02
N ALA A 138 -11.47 -9.44 18.79
CA ALA A 138 -10.18 -8.89 18.37
C ALA A 138 -9.15 -10.01 18.14
N TYR A 139 -9.08 -10.99 19.04
CA TYR A 139 -8.17 -12.13 18.93
C TYR A 139 -8.48 -13.00 17.71
N VAL A 140 -9.76 -13.32 17.45
CA VAL A 140 -10.17 -14.11 16.28
C VAL A 140 -9.81 -13.40 14.96
N GLY A 141 -9.91 -12.08 14.92
CA GLY A 141 -9.56 -11.27 13.74
C GLY A 141 -8.05 -11.04 13.54
N VAL A 142 -7.27 -10.97 14.62
CA VAL A 142 -5.84 -10.61 14.58
C VAL A 142 -4.90 -11.83 14.60
N ALA A 143 -5.32 -12.97 15.17
CA ALA A 143 -4.48 -14.15 15.31
C ALA A 143 -3.95 -14.66 13.95
N ARG A 144 -2.66 -14.42 13.70
CA ARG A 144 -1.91 -14.91 12.53
C ARG A 144 -1.65 -16.42 12.69
N ARG A 145 -1.64 -17.15 11.57
CA ARG A 145 -1.01 -18.49 11.52
C ARG A 145 0.50 -18.32 11.41
#